data_AF-A0A1E5SSL0-F1
#
_entry.id   AF-A0A1E5SSL0-F1
#
_cell.length_a   1.000
_cell.length_b   1.000
_cell.length_c   1.000
_cell.angle_alpha   90.00
_cell.angle_beta   90.00
_cell.angle_gamma   90.00
#
_symmetry.space_group_name_H-M   'P 1'
#
loop_
_entity.id
_entity.type
_entity.pdbx_description
1 polymer ?
#
loop_
_entity_poly.entity_id
_entity_poly.type
_entity_poly.pdbx_seq_one_letter_code
_entity_poly.pdbx_strand_id
1 'polypeptide(L)'
;MRKINVKQFLKILKGEDLEFRISPFPFKLNQSVHISGIHLPYDLDFTNCTMDHVVFTDCRFSGNVKVSKSKLRNLTFRECRLHDVEVDSSSIGDFALEGSSELKELIVKASDIHKVIVEDNPIYETIHIGCENNVRDCRISNNGEPEKNSFSTRVFICPERFENISLSNLTTEALHIGTFGEYAKFIVKDVNAEVVLIDGCSAELSKVKFENVRPLDASISALHFINTPFDPEVFGDNAFSDYKVTKIHHQNVDVASLMLN
;
A
#
# COMPACT_ATOMS: atom_id res chain seq x y z
N MET A 1 -11.59 26.83 3.82
CA MET A 1 -11.84 25.51 4.45
C MET A 1 -12.79 25.67 5.62
N ARG A 2 -13.93 24.96 5.61
CA ARG A 2 -15.00 25.10 6.61
C ARG A 2 -14.63 24.34 7.88
N LYS A 3 -14.73 24.94 9.07
CA LYS A 3 -14.56 24.20 10.32
C LYS A 3 -15.82 23.41 10.62
N ILE A 4 -15.69 22.11 10.87
CA ILE A 4 -16.80 21.25 11.26
C ILE A 4 -16.52 20.57 12.60
N ASN A 5 -17.57 20.25 13.35
CA ASN A 5 -17.49 19.42 14.55
C ASN A 5 -17.82 17.96 14.24
N VAL A 6 -17.62 17.07 15.21
CA VAL A 6 -17.92 15.63 15.05
C VAL A 6 -19.35 15.37 14.59
N LYS A 7 -20.34 16.10 15.12
CA LYS A 7 -21.75 15.90 14.75
C LYS A 7 -21.99 16.18 13.26
N GLN A 8 -21.38 17.24 12.72
CA GLN A 8 -21.45 17.56 11.30
C GLN A 8 -20.69 16.53 10.45
N PHE A 9 -19.52 16.09 10.91
CA PHE A 9 -18.76 15.04 10.23
C PHE A 9 -19.55 13.72 10.14
N LEU A 10 -20.22 13.31 11.22
CA LEU A 10 -21.09 12.13 11.20
C LEU A 10 -22.28 12.29 10.25
N LYS A 11 -22.83 13.50 10.08
CA LYS A 11 -23.87 13.76 9.08
C LYS A 11 -23.34 13.63 7.66
N ILE A 12 -22.12 14.09 7.41
CA ILE A 12 -21.42 13.90 6.13
C ILE A 12 -21.22 12.42 5.84
N LEU A 13 -20.81 11.62 6.84
CA LEU A 13 -20.62 10.18 6.70
C LEU A 13 -21.93 9.40 6.55
N LYS A 14 -23.04 9.86 7.11
CA LYS A 14 -24.35 9.19 6.97
C LYS A 14 -25.16 9.64 5.74
N GLY A 15 -24.68 10.64 5.03
CA GLY A 15 -25.33 11.17 3.84
C GLY A 15 -26.52 12.09 4.18
N GLU A 16 -26.56 12.56 5.41
CA GLU A 16 -27.55 13.50 5.95
C GLU A 16 -27.19 14.95 5.63
N ASP A 17 -25.91 15.23 5.34
CA ASP A 17 -25.46 16.54 4.87
C ASP A 17 -25.67 16.67 3.35
N LEU A 18 -26.84 17.21 2.97
CA LEU A 18 -27.22 17.38 1.57
C LEU A 18 -26.28 18.33 0.81
N GLU A 19 -25.74 19.33 1.48
CA GLU A 19 -24.80 20.28 0.86
C GLU A 19 -23.54 19.53 0.42
N PHE A 20 -22.95 18.76 1.32
CA PHE A 20 -21.76 17.96 1.02
C PHE A 20 -22.03 16.90 -0.06
N ARG A 21 -23.22 16.28 -0.06
CA ARG A 21 -23.60 15.30 -1.08
C ARG A 21 -23.74 15.88 -2.49
N ILE A 22 -24.24 17.11 -2.59
CA ILE A 22 -24.44 17.78 -3.89
C ILE A 22 -23.12 18.40 -4.37
N SER A 23 -22.36 18.99 -3.44
CA SER A 23 -21.11 19.68 -3.72
C SER A 23 -20.12 19.42 -2.57
N PRO A 24 -19.27 18.40 -2.69
CA PRO A 24 -18.23 18.13 -1.71
C PRO A 24 -17.36 19.37 -1.50
N PHE A 25 -17.19 19.76 -0.24
CA PHE A 25 -16.43 20.97 0.12
C PHE A 25 -15.30 20.65 1.10
N PRO A 26 -14.18 21.39 1.03
CA PRO A 26 -13.06 21.21 1.93
C PRO A 26 -13.39 21.63 3.36
N PHE A 27 -13.11 20.76 4.33
CA PHE A 27 -13.36 21.02 5.73
C PHE A 27 -12.15 20.75 6.65
N LYS A 28 -12.22 21.32 7.86
CA LYS A 28 -11.28 21.13 8.94
C LYS A 28 -11.99 20.51 10.15
N LEU A 29 -11.54 19.34 10.55
CA LEU A 29 -11.99 18.59 11.73
C LEU A 29 -10.82 18.47 12.72
N ASN A 30 -10.86 19.23 13.80
CA ASN A 30 -9.79 19.29 14.82
C ASN A 30 -9.96 18.28 15.96
N GLN A 31 -10.94 17.41 15.86
CA GLN A 31 -11.29 16.45 16.92
C GLN A 31 -11.01 15.05 16.42
N SER A 32 -10.48 14.20 17.29
CA SER A 32 -10.41 12.77 17.04
C SER A 32 -11.82 12.20 16.95
N VAL A 33 -12.07 11.39 15.91
CA VAL A 33 -13.35 10.71 15.72
C VAL A 33 -13.11 9.22 15.52
N HIS A 34 -13.84 8.43 16.30
CA HIS A 34 -13.94 6.99 16.12
C HIS A 34 -15.36 6.68 15.65
N ILE A 35 -15.46 6.02 14.51
CA ILE A 35 -16.68 5.57 13.89
C ILE A 35 -16.67 4.05 13.86
N SER A 36 -17.76 3.42 14.29
CA SER A 36 -17.83 1.96 14.30
C SER A 36 -19.19 1.43 13.89
N GLY A 37 -19.20 0.29 13.19
CA GLY A 37 -20.41 -0.48 12.88
C GLY A 37 -21.35 0.18 11.88
N ILE A 38 -20.89 1.18 11.10
CA ILE A 38 -21.75 1.89 10.15
C ILE A 38 -21.57 1.37 8.72
N HIS A 39 -22.65 1.47 7.95
CA HIS A 39 -22.63 1.26 6.50
C HIS A 39 -22.61 2.62 5.78
N LEU A 40 -21.64 2.77 4.89
CA LEU A 40 -21.35 3.95 4.08
C LEU A 40 -21.66 3.61 2.61
N PRO A 41 -22.85 3.97 2.10
CA PRO A 41 -23.34 3.45 0.82
C PRO A 41 -22.82 4.20 -0.42
N TYR A 42 -21.91 5.15 -0.26
CA TYR A 42 -21.41 6.03 -1.34
C TYR A 42 -19.91 6.31 -1.16
N ASP A 43 -19.30 6.87 -2.20
CA ASP A 43 -17.89 7.24 -2.20
C ASP A 43 -17.59 8.34 -1.18
N LEU A 44 -16.51 8.17 -0.43
CA LEU A 44 -16.02 9.19 0.49
C LEU A 44 -14.84 9.92 -0.15
N ASP A 45 -15.08 11.18 -0.50
CA ASP A 45 -14.05 12.07 -1.02
C ASP A 45 -13.63 13.09 0.04
N PHE A 46 -12.41 12.93 0.54
CA PHE A 46 -11.73 13.86 1.42
C PHE A 46 -10.70 14.68 0.65
N THR A 47 -11.15 15.43 -0.35
CA THR A 47 -10.30 16.36 -1.09
C THR A 47 -10.11 17.68 -0.34
N ASN A 48 -8.87 18.17 -0.25
CA ASN A 48 -8.52 19.45 0.37
C ASN A 48 -8.99 19.59 1.84
N CYS A 49 -9.01 18.49 2.59
CA CYS A 49 -9.46 18.43 3.97
C CYS A 49 -8.30 18.48 4.97
N THR A 50 -8.58 18.92 6.19
CA THR A 50 -7.67 18.78 7.33
C THR A 50 -8.36 18.02 8.45
N MET A 51 -7.81 16.88 8.84
CA MET A 51 -8.37 16.05 9.92
C MET A 51 -7.29 15.74 10.95
N ASP A 52 -7.68 15.69 12.23
CA ASP A 52 -6.76 15.29 13.28
C ASP A 52 -6.63 13.76 13.29
N HIS A 53 -7.56 13.04 13.93
CA HIS A 53 -7.56 11.57 13.94
C HIS A 53 -8.91 11.04 13.48
N VAL A 54 -8.92 10.12 12.51
CA VAL A 54 -10.14 9.44 12.08
C VAL A 54 -9.89 7.94 12.09
N VAL A 55 -10.68 7.23 12.87
CA VAL A 55 -10.64 5.77 12.99
C VAL A 55 -11.98 5.20 12.59
N PHE A 56 -11.98 4.27 11.64
CA PHE A 56 -13.13 3.44 11.30
C PHE A 56 -12.90 2.03 11.83
N THR A 57 -13.89 1.43 12.49
CA THR A 57 -13.81 0.06 13.02
C THR A 57 -15.07 -0.73 12.70
N ASP A 58 -14.94 -1.89 12.05
CA ASP A 58 -16.09 -2.71 11.64
C ASP A 58 -17.10 -1.90 10.80
N CYS A 59 -16.58 -1.04 9.91
CA CYS A 59 -17.40 -0.24 9.01
C CYS A 59 -17.47 -0.91 7.63
N ARG A 60 -18.61 -0.79 6.95
CA ARG A 60 -18.80 -1.26 5.58
C ARG A 60 -18.84 -0.08 4.62
N PHE A 61 -17.97 -0.07 3.62
CA PHE A 61 -17.91 0.92 2.56
C PHE A 61 -18.39 0.27 1.27
N SER A 62 -19.49 0.76 0.70
CA SER A 62 -19.95 0.32 -0.63
C SER A 62 -19.35 1.13 -1.77
N GLY A 63 -18.79 2.30 -1.45
CA GLY A 63 -18.05 3.14 -2.39
C GLY A 63 -16.57 3.20 -2.02
N ASN A 64 -15.83 3.92 -2.85
CA ASN A 64 -14.40 4.12 -2.73
C ASN A 64 -14.07 5.19 -1.70
N VAL A 65 -12.90 5.08 -1.09
CA VAL A 65 -12.37 6.11 -0.19
C VAL A 65 -11.22 6.82 -0.87
N LYS A 66 -11.37 8.12 -1.08
CA LYS A 66 -10.35 8.98 -1.67
C LYS A 66 -9.90 10.05 -0.69
N VAL A 67 -8.59 10.19 -0.53
CA VAL A 67 -7.95 11.25 0.22
C VAL A 67 -6.99 11.97 -0.71
N SER A 68 -7.36 13.17 -1.18
CA SER A 68 -6.54 13.93 -2.11
C SER A 68 -6.22 15.33 -1.59
N LYS A 69 -4.96 15.77 -1.72
CA LYS A 69 -4.53 17.14 -1.34
C LYS A 69 -4.89 17.49 0.11
N SER A 70 -4.84 16.50 0.99
CA SER A 70 -5.35 16.60 2.36
C SER A 70 -4.23 16.48 3.39
N LYS A 71 -4.50 17.00 4.60
CA LYS A 71 -3.59 16.89 5.75
C LYS A 71 -4.27 16.13 6.89
N LEU A 72 -3.73 14.98 7.26
CA LEU A 72 -4.27 14.13 8.33
C LEU A 72 -3.18 13.83 9.35
N ARG A 73 -3.47 13.80 10.65
CA ARG A 73 -2.50 13.22 11.61
C ARG A 73 -2.62 11.71 11.66
N ASN A 74 -3.84 11.18 11.65
CA ASN A 74 -4.07 9.74 11.63
C ASN A 74 -5.33 9.40 10.82
N LEU A 75 -5.21 8.38 9.98
CA LEU A 75 -6.32 7.72 9.31
C LEU A 75 -6.16 6.21 9.42
N THR A 76 -7.11 5.58 10.12
CA THR A 76 -7.07 4.14 10.39
C THR A 76 -8.38 3.48 10.00
N PHE A 77 -8.29 2.34 9.32
CA PHE A 77 -9.42 1.43 9.10
C PHE A 77 -9.07 0.08 9.73
N ARG A 78 -9.92 -0.37 10.66
CA ARG A 78 -9.78 -1.64 11.37
C ARG A 78 -10.98 -2.52 11.08
N GLU A 79 -10.73 -3.74 10.63
CA GLU A 79 -11.79 -4.73 10.42
C GLU A 79 -12.92 -4.21 9.50
N CYS A 80 -12.58 -3.30 8.59
CA CYS A 80 -13.55 -2.69 7.69
C CYS A 80 -13.76 -3.56 6.44
N ARG A 81 -14.90 -3.39 5.78
CA ARG A 81 -15.10 -3.89 4.41
C ARG A 81 -14.92 -2.72 3.46
N LEU A 82 -13.81 -2.70 2.74
CA LEU A 82 -13.38 -1.60 1.88
C LEU A 82 -13.44 -2.06 0.42
N HIS A 83 -13.63 -1.14 -0.52
CA HIS A 83 -13.52 -1.45 -1.94
C HIS A 83 -12.18 -0.95 -2.47
N ASP A 84 -12.06 0.34 -2.77
CA ASP A 84 -10.78 0.97 -3.13
C ASP A 84 -10.42 2.06 -2.12
N VAL A 85 -9.11 2.20 -1.83
CA VAL A 85 -8.56 3.28 -1.02
C VAL A 85 -7.46 3.98 -1.80
N GLU A 86 -7.69 5.24 -2.16
CA GLU A 86 -6.72 6.10 -2.85
C GLU A 86 -6.26 7.23 -1.93
N VAL A 87 -4.93 7.35 -1.76
CA VAL A 87 -4.27 8.48 -1.13
C VAL A 87 -3.38 9.17 -2.16
N ASP A 88 -3.67 10.42 -2.46
CA ASP A 88 -3.00 11.19 -3.50
C ASP A 88 -2.59 12.58 -2.99
N SER A 89 -1.36 13.00 -3.28
CA SER A 89 -0.90 14.38 -3.04
C SER A 89 -1.15 14.86 -1.60
N SER A 90 -1.08 13.97 -0.62
CA SER A 90 -1.53 14.21 0.75
C SER A 90 -0.40 14.12 1.76
N SER A 91 -0.57 14.76 2.92
CA SER A 91 0.35 14.67 4.06
C SER A 91 -0.34 13.96 5.21
N ILE A 92 0.13 12.76 5.57
CA ILE A 92 -0.46 11.93 6.61
C ILE A 92 0.60 11.58 7.66
N GLY A 93 0.27 11.72 8.95
CA GLY A 93 1.11 11.14 10.00
C GLY A 93 1.08 9.62 9.90
N ASP A 94 0.03 9.02 10.45
CA ASP A 94 -0.15 7.57 10.42
C ASP A 94 -1.32 7.18 9.50
N PHE A 95 -1.07 6.24 8.60
CA PHE A 95 -2.08 5.59 7.76
C PHE A 95 -2.07 4.09 8.03
N ALA A 96 -3.24 3.52 8.36
CA ALA A 96 -3.35 2.12 8.72
C ALA A 96 -4.58 1.44 8.11
N LEU A 97 -4.38 0.25 7.55
CA LEU A 97 -5.38 -0.71 7.11
C LEU A 97 -5.11 -2.04 7.80
N GLU A 98 -5.92 -2.38 8.79
CA GLU A 98 -5.69 -3.53 9.69
C GLU A 98 -6.92 -4.45 9.67
N GLY A 99 -6.76 -5.74 9.37
CA GLY A 99 -7.85 -6.73 9.47
C GLY A 99 -9.02 -6.51 8.49
N SER A 100 -8.88 -5.63 7.50
CA SER A 100 -9.96 -5.25 6.59
C SER A 100 -10.11 -6.25 5.44
N SER A 101 -11.32 -6.39 4.91
CA SER A 101 -11.68 -7.35 3.87
C SER A 101 -12.32 -6.67 2.67
N GLU A 102 -12.47 -7.41 1.57
CA GLU A 102 -13.04 -6.95 0.28
C GLU A 102 -12.24 -5.84 -0.43
N LEU A 103 -11.11 -5.42 0.13
CA LEU A 103 -10.25 -4.37 -0.41
C LEU A 103 -9.62 -4.82 -1.73
N LYS A 104 -10.01 -4.20 -2.84
CA LYS A 104 -9.44 -4.50 -4.16
C LYS A 104 -8.14 -3.77 -4.34
N GLU A 105 -8.16 -2.45 -4.16
CA GLU A 105 -6.99 -1.62 -4.42
C GLU A 105 -6.64 -0.71 -3.25
N LEU A 106 -5.37 -0.76 -2.85
CA LEU A 106 -4.73 0.31 -2.11
C LEU A 106 -3.76 1.03 -3.04
N ILE A 107 -3.97 2.33 -3.23
CA ILE A 107 -3.10 3.17 -4.05
C ILE A 107 -2.65 4.38 -3.25
N VAL A 108 -1.34 4.54 -3.11
CA VAL A 108 -0.71 5.72 -2.51
C VAL A 108 0.20 6.38 -3.54
N LYS A 109 -0.01 7.66 -3.82
CA LYS A 109 0.70 8.43 -4.87
C LYS A 109 1.08 9.82 -4.36
N ALA A 110 2.27 10.29 -4.76
CA ALA A 110 2.76 11.66 -4.56
C ALA A 110 2.52 12.23 -3.14
N SER A 111 2.59 11.39 -2.11
CA SER A 111 2.18 11.71 -0.74
C SER A 111 3.35 11.65 0.24
N ASP A 112 3.27 12.46 1.29
CA ASP A 112 4.22 12.49 2.41
C ASP A 112 3.57 11.80 3.62
N ILE A 113 3.99 10.57 3.90
CA ILE A 113 3.39 9.74 4.96
C ILE A 113 4.46 9.33 5.97
N HIS A 114 4.25 9.63 7.25
CA HIS A 114 5.20 9.20 8.28
C HIS A 114 5.15 7.69 8.50
N LYS A 115 3.96 7.09 8.59
CA LYS A 115 3.81 5.66 8.82
C LYS A 115 2.69 5.06 7.98
N VAL A 116 2.97 3.96 7.30
CA VAL A 116 2.00 3.11 6.60
C VAL A 116 1.98 1.73 7.23
N ILE A 117 0.80 1.26 7.65
CA ILE A 117 0.58 -0.11 8.13
C ILE A 117 -0.52 -0.76 7.29
N VAL A 118 -0.21 -1.90 6.71
CA VAL A 118 -1.16 -2.70 5.94
C VAL A 118 -1.03 -4.14 6.43
N GLU A 119 -1.91 -4.57 7.33
CA GLU A 119 -1.76 -5.83 8.07
C GLU A 119 -3.05 -6.64 8.12
N ASP A 120 -2.94 -7.96 7.94
CA ASP A 120 -4.03 -8.94 8.13
C ASP A 120 -5.25 -8.68 7.23
N ASN A 121 -5.04 -8.17 6.02
CA ASN A 121 -6.11 -7.93 5.06
C ASN A 121 -6.07 -9.05 3.99
N PRO A 122 -7.01 -10.02 4.00
CA PRO A 122 -6.88 -11.25 3.24
C PRO A 122 -7.22 -11.14 1.74
N ILE A 123 -7.81 -10.02 1.31
CA ILE A 123 -8.24 -9.81 -0.08
C ILE A 123 -7.53 -8.54 -0.55
N TYR A 124 -6.70 -8.69 -1.60
CA TYR A 124 -6.12 -7.61 -2.39
C TYR A 124 -6.03 -8.03 -3.85
N GLU A 125 -6.47 -7.16 -4.75
CA GLU A 125 -6.02 -7.22 -6.14
C GLU A 125 -4.70 -6.49 -6.28
N THR A 126 -4.58 -5.28 -5.71
CA THR A 126 -3.37 -4.46 -5.81
C THR A 126 -3.04 -3.71 -4.52
N ILE A 127 -1.76 -3.74 -4.14
CA ILE A 127 -1.14 -2.83 -3.17
C ILE A 127 -0.08 -2.02 -3.91
N HIS A 128 -0.31 -0.72 -4.08
CA HIS A 128 0.56 0.16 -4.83
C HIS A 128 1.02 1.34 -3.96
N ILE A 129 2.26 1.27 -3.48
CA ILE A 129 2.97 2.41 -2.89
C ILE A 129 3.88 3.01 -3.98
N GLY A 130 3.34 4.02 -4.66
CA GLY A 130 3.87 4.60 -5.90
C GLY A 130 5.21 5.33 -5.76
N CYS A 131 5.77 5.71 -6.91
CA CYS A 131 6.84 6.70 -6.97
C CYS A 131 6.34 8.09 -6.57
N GLU A 132 7.28 9.02 -6.31
CA GLU A 132 7.02 10.36 -5.75
C GLU A 132 6.48 10.39 -4.31
N ASN A 133 6.29 9.22 -3.67
CA ASN A 133 5.94 9.17 -2.26
C ASN A 133 7.17 9.35 -1.36
N ASN A 134 7.01 10.08 -0.27
CA ASN A 134 7.94 10.06 0.87
C ASN A 134 7.28 9.27 1.99
N VAL A 135 7.68 8.01 2.20
CA VAL A 135 7.11 7.13 3.22
C VAL A 135 8.18 6.77 4.23
N ARG A 136 8.19 7.38 5.41
CA ARG A 136 9.29 7.14 6.38
C ARG A 136 9.32 5.68 6.86
N ASP A 137 8.20 5.17 7.36
CA ASP A 137 8.08 3.80 7.84
C ASP A 137 6.89 3.08 7.17
N CYS A 138 7.14 1.95 6.49
CA CYS A 138 6.10 1.14 5.86
C CYS A 138 6.18 -0.31 6.33
N ARG A 139 5.05 -0.88 6.74
CA ARG A 139 4.90 -2.30 7.03
C ARG A 139 3.70 -2.86 6.28
N ILE A 140 3.95 -3.87 5.45
CA ILE A 140 2.92 -4.64 4.75
C ILE A 140 3.08 -6.09 5.16
N SER A 141 2.05 -6.68 5.75
CA SER A 141 2.13 -8.06 6.26
C SER A 141 0.82 -8.82 6.17
N ASN A 142 0.93 -10.14 6.02
CA ASN A 142 -0.19 -11.08 6.07
C ASN A 142 -1.33 -10.71 5.10
N ASN A 143 -0.99 -10.49 3.81
CA ASN A 143 -1.94 -10.03 2.78
C ASN A 143 -2.83 -11.16 2.19
N GLY A 144 -2.83 -12.35 2.78
CA GLY A 144 -3.62 -13.47 2.29
C GLY A 144 -3.17 -14.80 2.88
N GLU A 145 -4.07 -15.49 3.58
CA GLU A 145 -3.91 -16.93 3.79
C GLU A 145 -4.10 -17.62 2.43
N PRO A 146 -3.22 -18.54 2.01
CA PRO A 146 -3.37 -19.27 0.75
C PRO A 146 -4.75 -19.94 0.59
N GLU A 147 -5.38 -20.29 1.72
CA GLU A 147 -6.68 -20.96 1.79
C GLU A 147 -7.89 -20.01 1.64
N LYS A 148 -7.72 -18.68 1.77
CA LYS A 148 -8.80 -17.69 1.83
C LYS A 148 -8.97 -16.82 0.58
N ASN A 149 -8.41 -17.25 -0.56
CA ASN A 149 -8.41 -16.52 -1.85
C ASN A 149 -7.66 -15.18 -1.84
N SER A 150 -6.38 -15.23 -2.23
CA SER A 150 -5.56 -14.08 -2.63
C SER A 150 -4.83 -14.33 -3.97
N PHE A 151 -5.39 -15.16 -4.84
CA PHE A 151 -4.77 -15.56 -6.12
C PHE A 151 -4.92 -14.49 -7.21
N SER A 152 -4.30 -13.33 -6.98
CA SER A 152 -3.85 -12.36 -7.99
C SER A 152 -3.38 -11.06 -7.33
N THR A 153 -3.00 -11.06 -6.04
CA THR A 153 -2.49 -9.82 -5.46
C THR A 153 -1.25 -9.40 -6.21
N ARG A 154 -1.11 -8.10 -6.47
CA ARG A 154 0.10 -7.48 -7.00
C ARG A 154 0.58 -6.46 -6.01
N VAL A 155 1.85 -6.57 -5.62
CA VAL A 155 2.48 -5.65 -4.67
C VAL A 155 3.52 -4.83 -5.42
N PHE A 156 3.33 -3.52 -5.45
CA PHE A 156 4.25 -2.56 -6.04
C PHE A 156 4.74 -1.57 -4.98
N ILE A 157 6.06 -1.45 -4.84
CA ILE A 157 6.72 -0.59 -3.86
C ILE A 157 7.82 0.22 -4.56
N CYS A 158 7.60 1.51 -4.76
CA CYS A 158 8.56 2.45 -5.36
C CYS A 158 8.59 3.82 -4.63
N PRO A 159 8.54 3.95 -3.31
CA PRO A 159 8.56 5.29 -2.72
C PRO A 159 9.89 6.00 -3.01
N GLU A 160 9.83 7.28 -3.40
CA GLU A 160 10.99 8.12 -3.70
C GLU A 160 11.96 8.19 -2.51
N ARG A 161 11.42 8.23 -1.28
CA ARG A 161 12.18 8.28 -0.04
C ARG A 161 11.53 7.44 1.05
N PHE A 162 12.35 6.76 1.84
CA PHE A 162 11.92 6.04 3.03
C PHE A 162 13.07 5.81 4.00
N GLU A 163 12.75 5.54 5.27
CA GLU A 163 13.74 5.10 6.27
C GLU A 163 13.66 3.58 6.48
N ASN A 164 12.45 3.03 6.63
CA ASN A 164 12.23 1.59 6.82
C ASN A 164 11.04 1.09 6.00
N ILE A 165 11.24 0.03 5.22
CA ILE A 165 10.18 -0.76 4.62
C ILE A 165 10.34 -2.21 5.04
N SER A 166 9.24 -2.83 5.46
CA SER A 166 9.17 -4.24 5.81
C SER A 166 7.99 -4.89 5.12
N LEU A 167 8.27 -5.89 4.30
CA LEU A 167 7.31 -6.77 3.65
C LEU A 167 7.45 -8.15 4.29
N SER A 168 6.38 -8.69 4.89
CA SER A 168 6.49 -9.99 5.56
C SER A 168 5.27 -10.87 5.43
N ASN A 169 5.44 -12.19 5.28
CA ASN A 169 4.35 -13.16 5.17
C ASN A 169 3.38 -12.78 4.05
N LEU A 170 3.92 -12.53 2.85
CA LEU A 170 3.10 -12.14 1.70
C LEU A 170 2.93 -13.29 0.73
N THR A 171 1.74 -13.39 0.14
CA THR A 171 1.46 -14.23 -1.03
C THR A 171 0.98 -13.32 -2.15
N THR A 172 1.63 -13.37 -3.31
CA THR A 172 1.40 -12.41 -4.40
C THR A 172 1.68 -13.05 -5.76
N GLU A 173 0.95 -12.67 -6.80
CA GLU A 173 1.29 -13.03 -8.19
C GLU A 173 2.58 -12.31 -8.58
N ALA A 174 2.66 -11.02 -8.25
CA ALA A 174 3.78 -10.18 -8.59
C ALA A 174 4.27 -9.35 -7.41
N LEU A 175 5.59 -9.28 -7.24
CA LEU A 175 6.27 -8.35 -6.35
C LEU A 175 7.19 -7.46 -7.18
N HIS A 176 6.90 -6.15 -7.23
CA HIS A 176 7.75 -5.17 -7.90
C HIS A 176 8.29 -4.15 -6.91
N ILE A 177 9.62 -4.05 -6.86
CA ILE A 177 10.38 -3.12 -6.03
C ILE A 177 11.15 -2.18 -6.97
N GLY A 178 10.83 -0.88 -6.91
CA GLY A 178 11.34 0.13 -7.85
C GLY A 178 12.41 1.07 -7.30
N THR A 179 12.81 0.95 -6.03
CA THR A 179 13.95 1.67 -5.43
C THR A 179 14.25 1.13 -4.02
N PHE A 180 15.53 1.15 -3.63
CA PHE A 180 15.97 0.83 -2.27
C PHE A 180 16.21 2.05 -1.37
N GLY A 181 16.11 3.27 -1.89
CA GLY A 181 16.42 4.51 -1.16
C GLY A 181 17.90 4.60 -0.71
N GLU A 182 18.40 5.81 -0.50
CA GLU A 182 19.73 5.99 0.11
C GLU A 182 19.63 5.88 1.64
N TYR A 183 20.54 5.15 2.30
CA TYR A 183 20.58 4.96 3.76
C TYR A 183 19.33 4.31 4.38
N ALA A 184 18.47 3.73 3.55
CA ALA A 184 17.24 3.13 3.99
C ALA A 184 17.39 1.66 4.36
N LYS A 185 16.45 1.14 5.13
CA LYS A 185 16.35 -0.27 5.48
C LYS A 185 15.17 -0.89 4.74
N PHE A 186 15.43 -1.93 3.96
CA PHE A 186 14.40 -2.65 3.21
C PHE A 186 14.47 -4.14 3.54
N ILE A 187 13.40 -4.68 4.14
CA ILE A 187 13.33 -6.09 4.51
C ILE A 187 12.17 -6.75 3.76
N VAL A 188 12.46 -7.85 3.09
CA VAL A 188 11.47 -8.79 2.55
C VAL A 188 11.68 -10.13 3.23
N LYS A 189 10.64 -10.65 3.87
CA LYS A 189 10.74 -11.87 4.66
C LYS A 189 9.52 -12.77 4.46
N ASP A 190 9.75 -14.07 4.24
CA ASP A 190 8.68 -15.07 4.15
C ASP A 190 7.64 -14.68 3.07
N VAL A 191 8.10 -14.42 1.84
CA VAL A 191 7.25 -13.97 0.73
C VAL A 191 7.19 -15.03 -0.37
N ASN A 192 5.97 -15.40 -0.76
CA ASN A 192 5.71 -16.24 -1.93
C ASN A 192 5.25 -15.36 -3.09
N ALA A 193 6.05 -15.26 -4.15
CA ALA A 193 5.76 -14.43 -5.32
C ALA A 193 6.05 -15.20 -6.62
N GLU A 194 5.11 -15.26 -7.56
CA GLU A 194 5.38 -15.95 -8.83
C GLU A 194 6.42 -15.20 -9.68
N VAL A 195 6.25 -13.88 -9.78
CA VAL A 195 7.18 -12.98 -10.46
C VAL A 195 7.74 -11.95 -9.48
N VAL A 196 9.07 -11.81 -9.46
CA VAL A 196 9.76 -10.75 -8.71
C VAL A 196 10.49 -9.83 -9.67
N LEU A 197 10.26 -8.53 -9.53
CA LEU A 197 10.89 -7.49 -10.32
C LEU A 197 11.61 -6.52 -9.38
N ILE A 198 12.88 -6.31 -9.67
CA ILE A 198 13.73 -5.37 -8.95
C ILE A 198 14.24 -4.38 -9.99
N ASP A 199 13.69 -3.17 -9.98
CA ASP A 199 13.89 -2.14 -10.98
C ASP A 199 14.62 -0.92 -10.38
N GLY A 200 15.63 -0.43 -11.08
CA GLY A 200 16.34 0.81 -10.76
C GLY A 200 16.99 0.85 -9.37
N CYS A 201 17.32 -0.30 -8.79
CA CYS A 201 17.79 -0.40 -7.42
C CYS A 201 19.33 -0.36 -7.35
N SER A 202 19.85 0.48 -6.47
CA SER A 202 21.26 0.48 -6.06
C SER A 202 21.36 0.26 -4.56
N ALA A 203 22.25 -0.65 -4.17
CA ALA A 203 22.37 -1.10 -2.78
C ALA A 203 23.54 -0.45 -2.03
N GLU A 204 24.38 0.35 -2.70
CA GLU A 204 25.63 0.87 -2.14
C GLU A 204 25.47 1.57 -0.78
N LEU A 205 24.29 2.16 -0.54
CA LEU A 205 24.01 2.91 0.68
C LEU A 205 22.82 2.36 1.47
N SER A 206 22.17 1.27 1.05
CA SER A 206 20.96 0.74 1.70
C SER A 206 21.21 -0.59 2.42
N LYS A 207 20.43 -0.84 3.46
CA LYS A 207 20.40 -2.12 4.18
C LYS A 207 19.24 -2.94 3.68
N VAL A 208 19.49 -3.69 2.62
CA VAL A 208 18.50 -4.56 1.99
C VAL A 208 18.67 -5.98 2.50
N LYS A 209 17.56 -6.67 2.75
CA LYS A 209 17.57 -8.06 3.22
C LYS A 209 16.39 -8.82 2.63
N PHE A 210 16.69 -9.92 1.95
CA PHE A 210 15.69 -10.88 1.46
C PHE A 210 15.85 -12.19 2.23
N GLU A 211 14.78 -12.67 2.85
CA GLU A 211 14.75 -13.92 3.62
C GLU A 211 13.55 -14.76 3.20
N ASN A 212 13.78 -16.02 2.80
CA ASN A 212 12.71 -16.95 2.41
C ASN A 212 11.76 -16.36 1.35
N VAL A 213 12.32 -15.80 0.26
CA VAL A 213 11.52 -15.38 -0.90
C VAL A 213 11.47 -16.53 -1.89
N ARG A 214 10.27 -17.03 -2.17
CA ARG A 214 10.07 -18.26 -2.95
C ARG A 214 8.97 -18.07 -3.99
N PRO A 215 8.99 -18.86 -5.08
CA PRO A 215 7.87 -18.86 -6.01
C PRO A 215 6.64 -19.58 -5.46
N LEU A 216 5.47 -19.27 -6.02
CA LEU A 216 4.25 -20.06 -5.78
C LEU A 216 4.33 -21.38 -6.55
N ASP A 217 4.76 -21.32 -7.81
CA ASP A 217 5.07 -22.48 -8.65
C ASP A 217 6.49 -22.36 -9.23
N ALA A 218 7.39 -23.21 -8.74
CA ALA A 218 8.76 -23.26 -9.21
C ALA A 218 8.89 -23.54 -10.72
N SER A 219 7.86 -24.04 -11.41
CA SER A 219 7.91 -24.38 -12.84
C SER A 219 7.60 -23.23 -13.79
N ILE A 220 6.98 -22.14 -13.33
CA ILE A 220 6.63 -20.97 -14.16
C ILE A 220 7.24 -19.65 -13.65
N SER A 221 7.97 -19.70 -12.54
CA SER A 221 8.47 -18.50 -11.86
C SER A 221 9.60 -17.76 -12.56
N ALA A 222 9.60 -16.43 -12.35
CA ALA A 222 10.58 -15.53 -12.95
C ALA A 222 11.07 -14.44 -11.98
N LEU A 223 12.37 -14.20 -12.03
CA LEU A 223 13.06 -13.09 -11.38
C LEU A 223 13.65 -12.17 -12.44
N HIS A 224 13.34 -10.88 -12.36
CA HIS A 224 13.82 -9.86 -13.27
C HIS A 224 14.55 -8.76 -12.52
N PHE A 225 15.83 -8.58 -12.85
CA PHE A 225 16.58 -7.39 -12.48
C PHE A 225 16.55 -6.41 -13.66
N ILE A 226 15.99 -5.23 -13.47
CA ILE A 226 15.87 -4.19 -14.50
C ILE A 226 16.73 -3.02 -14.06
N ASN A 227 17.72 -2.65 -14.85
CA ASN A 227 18.67 -1.58 -14.52
C ASN A 227 19.28 -1.71 -13.10
N THR A 228 19.37 -2.94 -12.60
CA THR A 228 19.81 -3.30 -11.25
C THR A 228 20.89 -4.37 -11.38
N PRO A 229 22.12 -4.14 -10.91
CA PRO A 229 23.13 -5.18 -10.86
C PRO A 229 22.78 -6.19 -9.77
N PHE A 230 23.03 -7.48 -10.03
CA PHE A 230 22.94 -8.49 -8.97
C PHE A 230 24.18 -8.41 -8.08
N ASP A 231 23.96 -8.20 -6.79
CA ASP A 231 24.99 -8.18 -5.75
C ASP A 231 24.69 -9.24 -4.68
N PRO A 232 25.47 -10.34 -4.61
CA PRO A 232 25.27 -11.40 -3.61
C PRO A 232 25.33 -10.90 -2.16
N GLU A 233 26.09 -9.83 -1.86
CA GLU A 233 26.17 -9.28 -0.51
C GLU A 233 24.86 -8.60 -0.07
N VAL A 234 24.08 -8.13 -1.05
CA VAL A 234 22.83 -7.39 -0.85
C VAL A 234 21.64 -8.33 -0.87
N PHE A 235 21.58 -9.19 -1.88
CA PHE A 235 20.46 -10.09 -2.08
C PHE A 235 20.61 -11.36 -1.24
N GLY A 236 21.83 -11.81 -0.98
CA GLY A 236 22.14 -13.10 -0.37
C GLY A 236 22.25 -14.21 -1.41
N ASP A 237 23.26 -15.08 -1.25
CA ASP A 237 23.64 -16.11 -2.22
C ASP A 237 22.50 -17.03 -2.66
N ASN A 238 21.51 -17.25 -1.79
CA ASN A 238 20.41 -18.19 -2.00
C ASN A 238 19.02 -17.55 -1.91
N ALA A 239 18.91 -16.21 -1.88
CA ALA A 239 17.62 -15.56 -1.65
C ALA A 239 16.58 -15.86 -2.73
N PHE A 240 17.02 -16.24 -3.93
CA PHE A 240 16.16 -16.54 -5.07
C PHE A 240 16.51 -17.87 -5.78
N SER A 241 17.18 -18.81 -5.09
CA SER A 241 17.62 -20.08 -5.69
C SER A 241 16.49 -20.94 -6.24
N ASP A 242 15.27 -20.70 -5.75
CA ASP A 242 14.10 -21.51 -6.07
C ASP A 242 13.37 -21.04 -7.35
N TYR A 243 13.78 -19.89 -7.93
CA TYR A 243 13.18 -19.35 -9.16
C TYR A 243 13.75 -20.04 -10.41
N LYS A 244 12.87 -20.42 -11.35
CA LYS A 244 13.27 -21.11 -12.59
C LYS A 244 14.06 -20.23 -13.54
N VAL A 245 13.62 -18.99 -13.69
CA VAL A 245 14.19 -18.05 -14.65
C VAL A 245 14.71 -16.83 -13.90
N THR A 246 15.97 -16.50 -14.11
CA THR A 246 16.54 -15.20 -13.69
C THR A 246 17.04 -14.47 -14.92
N LYS A 247 16.57 -13.24 -15.14
CA LYS A 247 17.02 -12.38 -16.24
C LYS A 247 17.48 -11.03 -15.72
N ILE A 248 18.57 -10.55 -16.29
CA ILE A 248 19.10 -9.21 -16.05
C ILE A 248 18.87 -8.40 -17.33
N HIS A 249 18.21 -7.25 -17.19
CA HIS A 249 17.87 -6.35 -18.29
C HIS A 249 18.66 -5.05 -18.13
N HIS A 250 19.42 -4.70 -19.16
CA HIS A 250 20.26 -3.48 -19.20
C HIS A 250 19.60 -2.33 -19.99
N GLN A 251 18.34 -2.50 -20.40
CA GLN A 251 17.58 -1.53 -21.18
C GLN A 251 16.17 -1.42 -20.60
N ASN A 252 15.46 -0.34 -20.93
CA ASN A 252 14.06 -0.18 -20.55
C ASN A 252 13.23 -1.34 -21.10
N VAL A 253 12.53 -2.04 -20.21
CA VAL A 253 11.63 -3.14 -20.52
C VAL A 253 10.21 -2.69 -20.19
N ASP A 254 9.24 -3.18 -20.94
CA ASP A 254 7.84 -3.01 -20.55
C ASP A 254 7.54 -3.89 -19.34
N VAL A 255 7.60 -3.29 -18.14
CA VAL A 255 7.34 -3.95 -16.86
C VAL A 255 5.99 -4.67 -16.87
N ALA A 256 4.96 -4.09 -17.48
CA ALA A 256 3.63 -4.70 -17.52
C ALA A 256 3.64 -6.01 -18.32
N SER A 257 4.46 -6.11 -19.37
CA SER A 257 4.63 -7.35 -20.14
C SER A 257 5.36 -8.45 -19.36
N LEU A 258 6.22 -8.09 -18.41
CA LEU A 258 6.93 -9.06 -17.57
C LEU A 258 6.07 -9.61 -16.44
N MET A 259 4.99 -8.91 -16.08
CA MET A 259 4.04 -9.28 -15.03
C MET A 259 2.95 -10.26 -15.52
N LEU A 260 2.88 -10.52 -16.83
CA LEU A 260 1.80 -11.28 -17.49
C LEU A 260 2.28 -12.59 -18.13
N ASN A 261 3.57 -12.93 -17.98
CA ASN A 261 4.22 -14.12 -18.56
C ASN A 261 4.70 -15.07 -17.47
#